data_AF-A0A938R7L0-F1
#
_entry.id   AF-A0A938R7L0-F1
#
_cell.length_a   1.000
_cell.length_b   1.000
_cell.length_c   1.000
_cell.angle_alpha   90.00
_cell.angle_beta   90.00
_cell.angle_gamma   90.00
#
_symmetry.space_group_name_H-M   'P 1'
#
loop_
_entity.id
_entity.type
_entity.pdbx_description
1 polymer ?
#
loop_
_entity_poly.entity_id
_entity_poly.type
_entity_poly.pdbx_seq_one_letter_code
_entity_poly.pdbx_strand_id
1 'polypeptide(L)' 'MPHIGTILAIVGLILLLTTTLSRQQHRRSRQAPTRRFVQWQQWGTMAAYFCLMLGLLFLWQSK' A
#
# COMPACT_ATOMS: atom_id res chain seq x y z
N MET A 1 -10.85 -3.22 22.02
CA MET A 1 -10.07 -1.97 21.76
C MET A 1 -10.22 -1.57 20.29
N PRO A 2 -11.27 -0.82 19.93
CA PRO A 2 -11.62 -0.51 18.54
C PRO A 2 -10.58 0.37 17.81
N HIS A 3 -9.71 1.05 18.57
CA HIS A 3 -8.72 1.97 18.01
C HIS A 3 -7.62 1.29 17.17
N ILE A 4 -7.27 0.03 17.48
CA ILE A 4 -6.19 -0.68 16.78
C ILE A 4 -6.60 -0.99 15.33
N GLY A 5 -7.84 -1.42 15.10
CA GLY A 5 -8.35 -1.68 13.75
C GLY A 5 -8.37 -0.43 12.88
N THR A 6 -8.76 0.72 13.45
CA THR A 6 -8.79 2.00 12.74
C THR A 6 -7.40 2.51 12.38
N ILE A 7 -6.44 2.40 13.30
CA ILE A 7 -5.04 2.77 13.03
C ILE A 7 -4.48 1.89 11.90
N LEU A 8 -4.74 0.58 11.93
CA LEU A 8 -4.28 -0.34 10.89
C LEU A 8 -4.91 -0.03 9.53
N ALA A 9 -6.21 0.32 9.50
CA ALA A 9 -6.91 0.72 8.28
C ALA A 9 -6.35 2.03 7.69
N ILE A 10 -6.06 3.03 8.52
CA ILE A 10 -5.47 4.31 8.09
C ILE A 10 -4.05 4.07 7.53
N VAL A 11 -3.24 3.24 8.19
CA VAL A 11 -1.90 2.88 7.71
C VAL A 11 -1.98 2.17 6.35
N GLY A 12 -2.91 1.21 6.19
CA GLY A 12 -3.15 0.54 4.92
C GLY A 12 -3.56 1.52 3.81
N LEU A 13 -4.41 2.50 4.11
CA LEU A 13 -4.87 3.51 3.17
C LEU A 13 -3.74 4.45 2.74
N ILE A 14 -2.87 4.87 3.67
CA ILE A 14 -1.68 5.70 3.37
C ILE A 14 -0.70 4.95 2.47
N LEU A 15 -0.46 3.65 2.72
CA LEU A 15 0.37 2.79 1.86
C LEU A 15 -0.20 2.66 0.43
N LEU A 16 -1.53 2.53 0.33
CA LEU A 16 -2.23 2.47 -0.95
C LEU A 16 -2.14 3.80 -1.70
N LEU A 17 -2.25 4.92 -0.98
CA LEU A 17 -2.14 6.26 -1.57
C LEU A 17 -0.73 6.53 -2.09
N THR A 18 0.30 6.17 -1.33
CA THR A 18 1.70 6.36 -1.75
C THR A 18 2.06 5.49 -2.95
N THR A 19 1.60 4.23 -2.98
CA THR A 19 1.82 3.35 -4.14
C THR A 19 1.09 3.85 -5.39
N THR A 20 -0.18 4.28 -5.29
CA THR A 20 -0.93 4.84 -6.42
C THR A 20 -0.35 6.16 -6.93
N LEU A 21 0.04 7.07 -6.04
CA LEU A 21 0.70 8.32 -6.40
C LEU A 21 2.04 8.07 -7.11
N SER A 22 2.86 7.14 -6.61
CA SER A 22 4.14 6.77 -7.26
C SER A 22 3.92 6.28 -8.69
N ARG A 23 2.87 5.47 -8.91
CA ARG A 23 2.51 4.90 -10.20
C ARG A 23 2.00 5.98 -11.16
N GLN A 24 1.23 6.93 -10.65
CA GLN A 24 0.71 8.06 -11.43
C GLN A 24 1.81 9.07 -11.80
N GLN A 25 2.74 9.35 -10.89
CA GLN A 25 3.93 10.17 -11.17
C GLN A 25 4.82 9.52 -12.23
N HIS A 26 5.05 8.21 -12.15
CA HIS A 26 5.82 7.49 -13.17
C HIS A 26 5.13 7.47 -14.54
N ARG A 27 3.81 7.29 -14.58
CA ARG A 27 3.05 7.44 -15.83
C ARG A 27 3.16 8.85 -16.43
N ARG A 28 3.16 9.88 -15.60
CA ARG A 28 3.34 11.28 -16.04
C ARG A 28 4.77 11.59 -16.47
N SER A 29 5.77 10.93 -15.88
CA SER A 29 7.18 11.27 -16.11
C SER A 29 7.74 10.78 -17.44
N ARG A 30 7.10 9.83 -18.15
CA ARG A 30 7.60 9.23 -19.43
C ARG A 30 9.05 8.71 -19.38
N GLN A 31 9.71 8.69 -18.22
CA GLN A 31 11.05 8.16 -18.05
C GLN A 31 10.98 6.63 -17.99
N ALA A 32 11.87 5.96 -18.72
CA ALA A 32 11.96 4.51 -18.71
C ALA A 32 12.20 4.03 -17.27
N PRO A 33 11.33 3.16 -16.72
CA PRO A 33 11.41 2.78 -15.33
C PRO A 33 12.71 2.01 -15.06
N THR A 34 13.56 2.58 -14.19
CA THR A 34 14.83 1.97 -13.79
C THR A 34 14.55 0.65 -13.07
N ARG A 35 15.31 -0.42 -13.38
CA ARG A 35 15.08 -1.77 -12.78
C ARG A 35 14.98 -1.77 -11.24
N ARG A 36 15.79 -0.93 -10.58
CA ARG A 36 15.72 -0.72 -9.12
C ARG A 36 14.39 -0.12 -8.66
N PHE A 37 13.85 0.84 -9.41
CA PHE A 37 12.57 1.46 -9.10
C PHE A 37 11.43 0.46 -9.24
N VAL A 38 11.45 -0.35 -10.30
CA VAL A 38 10.45 -1.42 -10.50
C VAL A 38 10.47 -2.43 -9.35
N GLN A 39 11.66 -2.86 -8.91
CA GLN A 39 11.78 -3.75 -7.75
C GLN A 39 11.24 -3.10 -6.48
N TRP A 40 11.66 -1.88 -6.16
CA TRP A 40 11.14 -1.15 -4.99
C TRP A 40 9.63 -0.97 -5.03
N GLN A 41 9.08 -0.70 -6.21
CA GLN A 41 7.65 -0.54 -6.41
C GLN A 41 6.92 -1.89 -6.27
N GLN A 42 7.46 -2.99 -6.79
CA GLN A 42 6.89 -4.33 -6.60
C GLN A 42 6.87 -4.73 -5.12
N TRP A 43 7.98 -4.52 -4.40
CA TRP A 43 8.06 -4.78 -2.96
C TRP A 43 7.12 -3.88 -2.17
N GLY A 44 7.02 -2.59 -2.51
CA GLY A 44 6.09 -1.65 -1.88
C GLY A 44 4.62 -1.99 -2.16
N THR A 45 4.30 -2.47 -3.36
CA THR A 45 2.94 -2.90 -3.72
C THR A 45 2.58 -4.21 -3.00
N MET A 46 3.50 -5.17 -2.91
CA MET A 46 3.32 -6.39 -2.11
C MET A 46 3.11 -6.05 -0.63
N ALA A 47 3.92 -5.15 -0.07
CA ALA A 47 3.76 -4.70 1.32
C ALA A 47 2.40 -4.02 1.55
N ALA A 48 1.94 -3.18 0.61
CA ALA A 48 0.62 -2.56 0.68
C ALA A 48 -0.52 -3.59 0.64
N TYR A 49 -0.46 -4.57 -0.26
CA TYR A 49 -1.44 -5.65 -0.33
C TYR A 49 -1.44 -6.51 0.93
N PHE A 50 -0.27 -6.84 1.46
CA PHE A 50 -0.14 -7.64 2.68
C PHE A 50 -0.71 -6.89 3.90
N CYS A 51 -0.45 -5.59 3.99
CA CYS A 51 -0.98 -4.73 5.05
C CYS A 51 -2.51 -4.59 4.96
N LEU A 52 -3.04 -4.39 3.75
CA LEU A 52 -4.49 -4.39 3.49
C LEU A 52 -5.13 -5.71 3.88
N MET A 53 -4.55 -6.84 3.48
CA MET A 53 -5.07 -8.17 3.73
C MET A 53 -5.12 -8.44 5.24
N LEU A 54 -4.04 -8.16 5.98
CA LEU A 54 -4.02 -8.25 7.43
C LEU A 54 -5.04 -7.33 8.10
N GLY A 55 -5.18 -6.09 7.63
CA GLY A 55 -6.17 -5.14 8.14
C GLY A 55 -7.61 -5.62 7.98
N LEU A 56 -7.95 -6.15 6.80
CA LEU A 56 -9.26 -6.75 6.52
C LEU A 56 -9.53 -7.98 7.39
N LEU A 57 -8.52 -8.83 7.58
CA LEU A 57 -8.62 -10.05 8.39
C LEU A 57 -8.86 -9.70 9.87
N PHE A 58 -8.15 -8.71 10.40
CA PHE A 58 -8.35 -8.21 11.76
C PHE A 58 -9.72 -7.55 11.94
N LEU A 59 -10.18 -6.77 10.96
CA LEU A 59 -11.52 -6.16 10.98
C LEU A 59 -12.61 -7.23 10.97
N TRP A 60 -12.43 -8.29 10.18
CA TRP A 60 -13.37 -9.40 10.10
C TRP A 60 -13.42 -10.21 11.39
N GLN A 61 -12.26 -10.46 12.02
CA GLN A 61 -12.21 -11.16 13.30
C GLN A 61 -12.76 -10.33 14.47
N SER A 62 -12.74 -9.00 14.34
CA SER A 62 -13.27 -8.09 15.35
C SER A 62 -14.80 -7.91 15.27
N LYS A 63 -15.47 -8.60 14.33
CA LYS A 63 -16.93 -8.65 14.18
C LYS A 63 -17.48 -9.90 14.85
#